data_AF-A0A8B6XN12-F1
#
_entry.id   AF-A0A8B6XN12-F1
#
_cell.length_a   1.000
_cell.length_b   1.000
_cell.length_c   1.000
_cell.angle_alpha   90.00
_cell.angle_beta   90.00
_cell.angle_gamma   90.00
#
_symmetry.space_group_name_H-M   'P 1'
#
loop_
_entity.id
_entity.type
_entity.pdbx_description
1 polymer ?
#
loop_
_entity_poly.entity_id
_entity_poly.type
_entity_poly.pdbx_seq_one_letter_code
_entity_poly.pdbx_strand_id
1 'polypeptide(L)'
;MAYIKPVEFALGYDNNKKFRTAQYISIEDLICMLYSRHINNTGFWLKHSSTSGVFTDISSGSLMQSIAISSEKIIYLMLFQDSFEVTNPIGSGKKKHKTLAVYLTLANIPSQKQYTSNQLQLVLMCRDVDFKFFGLKKVFAPLLSDLQEISMSGVAISDTLTLTIKLLCILGDNLGSHAIGGFCENFSTAQNFCRYCLVTRIEFDTNPHFCGPERTKEIHNRSLLELANCGLNNFEGVKFQSPFNDISDFHVSTGLPPCLAHDCFEGLVSQDMYLFIKYFVTKRWFSYNNLNRRINLLKYLENDAQDKPCEVNKISCTKKLSGHAVQNWVFLCLFSIIIGSYVTNYEDSVWLLYLKLKQIMELVCSPKIDLAHIAYLQTLIHEYLSGRKKLFPYNKLLPKHHYLCHYPQLILRYGPLIRVFTLRFESKHSYFKNVLEIIIL
;
A
#
# COMPACT_ATOMS: atom_id res chain seq x y z
N MET A 1 21.66 6.17 22.66
CA MET A 1 20.39 5.74 22.03
C MET A 1 20.11 4.33 22.49
N ALA A 2 18.95 4.06 23.09
CA ALA A 2 18.52 2.68 23.36
C ALA A 2 18.32 1.95 22.03
N TYR A 3 19.01 0.83 21.86
CA TYR A 3 19.01 -0.01 20.66
C TYR A 3 18.70 -1.44 21.08
N ILE A 4 17.76 -2.10 20.41
CA ILE A 4 17.50 -3.53 20.61
C ILE A 4 18.30 -4.29 19.55
N LYS A 5 19.16 -5.18 20.02
CA LYS A 5 20.03 -5.97 19.13
C LYS A 5 19.19 -7.02 18.40
N PRO A 6 19.33 -7.16 17.07
CA PRO A 6 18.68 -8.23 16.34
C PRO A 6 19.26 -9.58 16.76
N VAL A 7 18.38 -10.58 16.79
CA VAL A 7 18.71 -11.97 17.04
C VAL A 7 18.67 -12.72 15.72
N GLU A 8 19.73 -13.46 15.44
CA GLU A 8 19.76 -14.40 14.33
C GLU A 8 19.01 -15.67 14.70
N PHE A 9 18.13 -16.16 13.82
CA PHE A 9 17.43 -17.42 14.00
C PHE A 9 17.51 -18.32 12.77
N ALA A 10 17.41 -19.63 13.01
CA ALA A 10 17.58 -20.66 12.00
C ALA A 10 16.32 -20.84 11.14
N LEU A 11 16.47 -20.75 9.82
CA LEU A 11 15.44 -21.16 8.87
C LEU A 11 15.53 -22.65 8.54
N GLY A 12 16.75 -23.18 8.50
CA GLY A 12 17.06 -24.58 8.19
C GLY A 12 18.08 -24.71 7.07
N TYR A 13 18.08 -25.86 6.40
CA TYR A 13 18.94 -26.14 5.25
C TYR A 13 18.16 -26.01 3.95
N ASP A 14 18.77 -25.41 2.93
CA ASP A 14 18.20 -25.40 1.58
C ASP A 14 18.54 -26.69 0.79
N ASN A 15 18.08 -26.75 -0.47
CA ASN A 15 18.38 -27.87 -1.37
C ASN A 15 19.88 -28.13 -1.60
N ASN A 16 20.73 -27.11 -1.37
CA ASN A 16 22.18 -27.21 -1.49
C ASN A 16 22.86 -27.55 -0.15
N LYS A 17 22.08 -27.96 0.86
CA LYS A 17 22.54 -28.22 2.23
C LYS A 17 23.26 -27.02 2.86
N LYS A 18 22.95 -25.81 2.40
CA LYS A 18 23.46 -24.59 3.01
C LYS A 18 22.54 -24.18 4.15
N PHE A 19 23.11 -23.96 5.32
CA PHE A 19 22.37 -23.42 6.47
C PHE A 19 21.96 -21.97 6.19
N ARG A 20 20.70 -21.65 6.47
CA ARG A 20 20.09 -20.34 6.19
C ARG A 20 19.51 -19.76 7.48
N THR A 21 19.65 -18.45 7.62
CA THR A 21 19.24 -17.68 8.78
C THR A 21 18.46 -16.43 8.37
N ALA A 22 17.74 -15.86 9.33
CA ALA A 22 17.10 -14.56 9.23
C ALA A 22 17.33 -13.78 10.53
N GLN A 23 17.06 -12.47 10.49
CA GLN A 23 17.28 -11.55 11.60
C GLN A 23 15.95 -11.05 12.13
N TYR A 24 15.77 -11.06 13.45
CA TYR A 24 14.54 -10.66 14.12
C TYR A 24 14.83 -9.71 15.30
N ILE A 25 13.92 -8.78 15.58
CA ILE A 25 13.97 -7.90 16.77
C ILE A 25 12.68 -8.10 17.56
N SER A 26 12.81 -8.38 18.86
CA SER A 26 11.69 -8.55 19.79
C SER A 26 10.73 -7.37 19.72
N ILE A 27 9.44 -7.65 19.52
CA ILE A 27 8.42 -6.60 19.48
C ILE A 27 8.16 -6.06 20.90
N GLU A 28 8.19 -6.92 21.90
CA GLU A 28 7.99 -6.51 23.30
C GLU A 28 9.04 -5.49 23.74
N ASP A 29 10.33 -5.80 23.54
CA ASP A 29 11.44 -4.91 23.87
C ASP A 29 11.34 -3.58 23.12
N LEU A 30 10.92 -3.66 21.85
CA LEU A 30 10.74 -2.50 21.00
C LEU A 30 9.59 -1.61 21.50
N ILE A 31 8.48 -2.19 21.94
CA ILE A 31 7.35 -1.45 22.51
C ILE A 31 7.77 -0.77 23.81
N CYS A 32 8.47 -1.46 24.71
CA CYS A 32 9.01 -0.87 25.94
C CYS A 32 9.95 0.31 25.64
N MET A 33 10.83 0.16 24.64
CA MET A 33 11.74 1.20 24.20
C MET A 33 11.02 2.39 23.53
N LEU A 34 10.01 2.15 22.71
CA LEU A 34 9.20 3.22 22.11
C LEU A 34 8.37 3.94 23.18
N TYR A 35 7.76 3.21 24.11
CA TYR A 35 6.95 3.79 25.17
C TYR A 35 7.78 4.73 26.07
N SER A 36 8.96 4.27 26.52
CA SER A 36 9.86 5.09 27.35
C SER A 36 10.33 6.38 26.67
N ARG A 37 10.49 6.38 25.34
CA ARG A 37 10.80 7.59 24.55
C ARG A 37 9.65 8.59 24.49
N HIS A 38 8.42 8.14 24.71
CA HIS A 38 7.22 8.91 24.46
C HIS A 38 6.36 9.19 25.70
N ILE A 39 6.70 8.62 26.85
CA ILE A 39 5.94 8.73 28.10
C ILE A 39 5.70 10.20 28.55
N ASN A 40 6.63 11.10 28.26
CA ASN A 40 6.51 12.53 28.60
C ASN A 40 5.76 13.37 27.55
N ASN A 41 5.34 12.79 26.43
CA ASN A 41 4.54 13.49 25.41
C ASN A 41 3.04 13.21 25.65
N THR A 42 2.36 14.12 26.36
CA THR A 42 0.91 14.03 26.67
C THR A 42 0.00 14.04 25.43
N GLY A 43 0.53 14.41 24.24
CA GLY A 43 -0.17 14.34 22.95
C GLY A 43 0.21 13.14 22.08
N PHE A 44 0.92 12.13 22.62
CA PHE A 44 1.42 11.01 21.81
C PHE A 44 0.36 9.95 21.51
N TRP A 45 -0.63 9.83 22.37
CA TRP A 45 -1.71 8.86 22.23
C TRP A 45 -2.89 9.57 21.60
N LEU A 46 -3.25 9.19 20.36
CA LEU A 46 -4.45 9.66 19.69
C LEU A 46 -5.65 9.52 20.65
N LYS A 47 -6.23 10.65 21.06
CA LYS A 47 -7.53 10.63 21.72
C LYS A 47 -8.57 10.16 20.71
N HIS A 48 -9.41 9.22 21.13
CA HIS A 48 -10.59 8.83 20.38
C HIS A 48 -11.55 10.02 20.30
N SER A 49 -11.41 10.86 19.27
CA SER A 49 -12.36 11.94 19.00
C SER A 49 -12.83 11.83 17.57
N SER A 50 -13.91 11.09 17.35
CA SER A 50 -14.70 11.23 16.14
C SER A 50 -15.56 12.48 16.27
N THR A 51 -15.18 13.57 15.62
CA THR A 51 -16.19 14.59 15.26
C THR A 51 -17.17 13.95 14.28
N SER A 52 -18.47 14.07 14.54
CA SER A 52 -19.51 13.38 13.76
C SER A 52 -19.35 13.67 12.25
N GLY A 53 -19.25 12.61 11.45
CA GLY A 53 -19.25 12.68 9.98
C GLY A 53 -17.94 13.04 9.27
N VAL A 54 -16.85 13.37 9.98
CA VAL A 54 -15.55 13.75 9.35
C VAL A 54 -14.43 12.80 9.75
N PHE A 55 -13.77 12.19 8.77
CA PHE A 55 -12.62 11.31 8.93
C PHE A 55 -11.33 12.12 8.85
N THR A 56 -10.47 12.02 9.87
CA THR A 56 -9.24 12.85 9.95
C THR A 56 -7.97 12.04 10.19
N ASP A 57 -8.12 10.82 10.73
CA ASP A 57 -7.03 9.89 11.01
C ASP A 57 -7.52 8.43 10.94
N ILE A 58 -6.60 7.48 11.12
CA ILE A 58 -6.87 6.03 11.14
C ILE A 58 -7.86 5.65 12.24
N SER A 59 -7.88 6.39 13.35
CA SER A 59 -8.83 6.25 14.46
C SER A 59 -10.26 6.63 14.11
N SER A 60 -10.46 7.37 13.01
CA SER A 60 -11.79 7.66 12.49
C SER A 60 -12.40 6.48 11.71
N GLY A 61 -11.58 5.49 11.33
CA GLY A 61 -12.02 4.31 10.58
C GLY A 61 -12.73 3.28 11.45
N SER A 62 -13.71 2.59 10.87
CA SER A 62 -14.49 1.57 11.58
C SER A 62 -13.64 0.37 12.05
N LEU A 63 -12.53 0.05 11.38
CA LEU A 63 -11.65 -1.05 11.79
C LEU A 63 -11.06 -0.80 13.18
N MET A 64 -10.40 0.34 13.37
CA MET A 64 -9.80 0.67 14.66
C MET A 64 -10.87 0.84 15.74
N GLN A 65 -12.03 1.41 15.40
CA GLN A 65 -13.17 1.53 16.34
C GLN A 65 -13.74 0.17 16.75
N SER A 66 -13.75 -0.83 15.85
CA SER A 66 -14.23 -2.17 16.17
C SER A 66 -13.28 -2.95 17.09
N ILE A 67 -11.99 -2.62 17.05
CA ILE A 67 -10.96 -3.20 17.93
C ILE A 67 -10.85 -2.42 19.25
N ALA A 68 -11.32 -1.16 19.29
CA ALA A 68 -11.27 -0.32 20.48
C ALA A 68 -12.14 -0.90 21.59
N ILE A 69 -11.49 -1.47 22.59
CA ILE A 69 -12.09 -1.82 23.88
C ILE A 69 -12.20 -0.54 24.70
N SER A 70 -13.11 -0.48 25.67
CA SER A 70 -13.26 0.58 26.69
C SER A 70 -12.01 0.84 27.57
N SER A 71 -10.84 0.31 27.19
CA SER A 71 -9.54 0.50 27.83
C SER A 71 -8.86 1.75 27.28
N GLU A 72 -8.44 2.64 28.18
CA GLU A 72 -7.73 3.89 27.81
C GLU A 72 -6.28 3.68 27.34
N LYS A 73 -5.74 2.44 27.34
CA LYS A 73 -4.30 2.17 27.15
C LYS A 73 -4.00 1.08 26.12
N ILE A 74 -4.55 1.23 24.92
CA ILE A 74 -4.29 0.34 23.78
C ILE A 74 -3.23 0.94 22.85
N ILE A 75 -2.24 0.14 22.45
CA ILE A 75 -1.32 0.43 21.35
C ILE A 75 -1.69 -0.41 20.15
N TYR A 76 -1.88 0.24 19.01
CA TYR A 76 -2.13 -0.42 17.75
C TYR A 76 -0.85 -0.45 16.93
N LEU A 77 -0.51 -1.63 16.42
CA LEU A 77 0.64 -1.87 15.57
C LEU A 77 0.22 -1.87 14.11
N MET A 78 1.04 -1.26 13.26
CA MET A 78 0.97 -1.42 11.82
C MET A 78 2.28 -2.02 11.36
N LEU A 79 2.20 -3.13 10.63
CA LEU A 79 3.35 -3.70 9.97
C LEU A 79 3.41 -3.21 8.53
N PHE A 80 4.60 -3.10 7.98
CA PHE A 80 4.81 -2.92 6.54
C PHE A 80 5.83 -3.94 6.09
N GLN A 81 5.57 -4.59 4.96
CA GLN A 81 6.54 -5.48 4.34
C GLN A 81 6.78 -5.07 2.90
N ASP A 82 8.04 -5.17 2.47
CA ASP A 82 8.43 -5.04 1.07
C ASP A 82 9.83 -5.65 0.86
N SER A 83 10.10 -6.08 -0.37
CA SER A 83 11.38 -6.66 -0.79
C SER A 83 12.15 -5.65 -1.64
N PHE A 84 13.29 -5.18 -1.12
CA PHE A 84 14.15 -4.25 -1.84
C PHE A 84 15.44 -4.91 -2.33
N GLU A 85 16.01 -4.37 -3.41
CA GLU A 85 17.30 -4.79 -3.94
C GLU A 85 18.43 -3.99 -3.31
N VAL A 86 19.50 -4.69 -2.94
CA VAL A 86 20.61 -4.14 -2.15
C VAL A 86 21.81 -3.74 -3.02
N THR A 87 21.87 -4.22 -4.26
CA THR A 87 23.00 -3.98 -5.17
C THR A 87 22.72 -2.89 -6.20
N ASN A 88 23.80 -2.25 -6.65
CA ASN A 88 23.80 -1.21 -7.68
C ASN A 88 23.03 -1.68 -8.95
N PRO A 89 22.05 -0.92 -9.48
CA PRO A 89 21.17 -1.35 -10.57
C PRO A 89 21.85 -1.62 -11.93
N ILE A 90 23.16 -1.41 -12.04
CA ILE A 90 23.99 -1.56 -13.24
C ILE A 90 25.03 -2.67 -12.97
N GLY A 91 24.77 -3.91 -13.43
CA GLY A 91 25.74 -5.01 -13.34
C GLY A 91 25.12 -6.42 -13.42
N SER A 92 25.97 -7.46 -13.51
CA SER A 92 25.60 -8.88 -13.60
C SER A 92 25.02 -9.48 -12.29
N GLY A 93 24.93 -8.66 -11.23
CA GLY A 93 24.30 -8.95 -9.93
C GLY A 93 22.82 -8.59 -9.85
N LYS A 94 22.26 -7.94 -10.89
CA LYS A 94 20.86 -7.49 -10.95
C LYS A 94 19.88 -8.63 -10.61
N LYS A 95 18.96 -8.38 -9.68
CA LYS A 95 17.96 -9.30 -9.10
C LYS A 95 18.50 -10.44 -8.22
N LYS A 96 19.81 -10.55 -7.97
CA LYS A 96 20.39 -11.66 -7.16
C LYS A 96 20.31 -11.42 -5.66
N HIS A 97 20.31 -10.16 -5.21
CA HIS A 97 20.39 -9.79 -3.78
C HIS A 97 19.18 -8.97 -3.35
N LYS A 98 18.00 -9.58 -3.41
CA LYS A 98 16.78 -9.02 -2.81
C LYS A 98 16.63 -9.46 -1.36
N THR A 99 16.16 -8.54 -0.54
CA THR A 99 15.93 -8.74 0.89
C THR A 99 14.51 -8.31 1.23
N LEU A 100 13.75 -9.22 1.83
CA LEU A 100 12.50 -8.92 2.50
C LEU A 100 12.82 -8.18 3.80
N ALA A 101 12.18 -7.03 4.01
CA ALA A 101 12.17 -6.35 5.29
C ALA A 101 10.74 -6.15 5.78
N VAL A 102 10.57 -6.31 7.10
CA VAL A 102 9.33 -5.99 7.80
C VAL A 102 9.62 -4.88 8.78
N TYR A 103 8.77 -3.86 8.74
CA TYR A 103 8.82 -2.70 9.62
C TYR A 103 7.58 -2.67 10.50
N LEU A 104 7.75 -2.12 11.68
CA LEU A 104 6.70 -1.84 12.65
C LEU A 104 6.61 -0.33 12.88
N THR A 105 5.39 0.18 12.95
CA THR A 105 5.09 1.52 13.45
C THR A 105 3.85 1.47 14.33
N LEU A 106 3.68 2.47 15.18
CA LEU A 106 2.48 2.59 16.01
C LEU A 106 1.41 3.38 15.24
N ALA A 107 0.16 2.89 15.24
CA ALA A 107 -0.98 3.55 14.61
C ALA A 107 -1.45 4.77 15.42
N ASN A 108 -1.19 4.78 16.73
CA ASN A 108 -1.73 5.75 17.68
C ASN A 108 -0.94 7.06 17.76
N ILE A 109 0.13 7.18 16.97
CA ILE A 109 0.96 8.37 16.92
C ILE A 109 0.29 9.37 15.98
N PRO A 110 0.16 10.65 16.35
CA PRO A 110 -0.33 11.68 15.45
C PRO A 110 0.39 11.61 14.09
N SER A 111 -0.38 11.60 13.02
CA SER A 111 0.11 11.39 11.65
C SER A 111 1.30 12.28 11.23
N GLN A 112 1.47 13.48 11.80
CA GLN A 112 2.63 14.34 11.53
C GLN A 112 3.95 13.76 12.07
N LYS A 113 3.88 12.92 13.10
CA LYS A 113 5.04 12.30 13.77
C LYS A 113 5.24 10.83 13.37
N GLN A 114 4.17 10.15 12.95
CA GLN A 114 4.11 8.72 12.65
C GLN A 114 5.13 8.25 11.60
N TYR A 115 5.56 9.13 10.69
CA TYR A 115 6.42 8.77 9.55
C TYR A 115 7.82 9.39 9.58
N THR A 116 8.28 9.84 10.75
CA THR A 116 9.71 10.16 10.91
C THR A 116 10.52 8.86 10.88
N SER A 117 11.74 8.88 10.34
CA SER A 117 12.61 7.68 10.25
C SER A 117 12.81 6.97 11.60
N ASN A 118 12.70 7.73 12.70
CA ASN A 118 12.79 7.27 14.07
C ASN A 118 11.56 6.50 14.58
N GLN A 119 10.42 6.52 13.87
CA GLN A 119 9.18 5.81 14.26
C GLN A 119 8.98 4.50 13.50
N LEU A 120 9.51 4.41 12.28
CA LEU A 120 9.55 3.15 11.56
C LEU A 120 10.65 2.28 12.18
N GLN A 121 10.32 1.12 12.72
CA GLN A 121 11.27 0.20 13.33
C GLN A 121 11.42 -1.02 12.45
N LEU A 122 12.64 -1.43 12.13
CA LEU A 122 12.86 -2.69 11.42
C LEU A 122 12.69 -3.83 12.43
N VAL A 123 11.91 -4.86 12.10
CA VAL A 123 11.63 -5.99 13.01
C VAL A 123 12.00 -7.35 12.43
N LEU A 124 12.03 -7.50 11.11
CA LEU A 124 12.44 -8.74 10.45
C LEU A 124 13.21 -8.44 9.18
N MET A 125 14.30 -9.17 8.95
CA MET A 125 15.00 -9.20 7.66
C MET A 125 15.30 -10.64 7.23
N CYS A 126 15.00 -10.94 5.97
CA CYS A 126 15.25 -12.24 5.38
C CYS A 126 15.65 -12.06 3.90
N ARG A 127 16.55 -12.89 3.38
CA ARG A 127 16.79 -12.88 1.93
C ARG A 127 15.54 -13.33 1.20
N ASP A 128 15.18 -12.64 0.12
CA ASP A 128 13.98 -12.93 -0.66
C ASP A 128 13.98 -14.37 -1.23
N VAL A 129 15.16 -14.90 -1.58
CA VAL A 129 15.31 -16.30 -2.01
C VAL A 129 15.04 -17.31 -0.90
N ASP A 130 15.43 -16.99 0.34
CA ASP A 130 15.17 -17.84 1.50
C ASP A 130 13.69 -17.72 1.88
N PHE A 131 13.10 -16.53 1.80
CA PHE A 131 11.66 -16.34 2.00
C PHE A 131 10.80 -17.17 1.05
N LYS A 132 11.15 -17.19 -0.24
CA LYS A 132 10.48 -18.02 -1.25
C LYS A 132 10.64 -19.52 -1.00
N PHE A 133 11.77 -19.94 -0.44
CA PHE A 133 12.08 -21.34 -0.19
C PHE A 133 11.40 -21.87 1.08
N PHE A 134 11.58 -21.19 2.21
CA PHE A 134 11.06 -21.64 3.52
C PHE A 134 9.60 -21.24 3.74
N GLY A 135 9.11 -20.27 2.98
CA GLY A 135 7.74 -19.79 3.05
C GLY A 135 7.44 -18.90 4.26
N LEU A 136 6.24 -18.34 4.23
CA LEU A 136 5.78 -17.33 5.18
C LEU A 136 5.79 -17.86 6.63
N LYS A 137 5.21 -19.04 6.88
CA LYS A 137 5.08 -19.59 8.24
C LYS A 137 6.44 -19.73 8.95
N LYS A 138 7.47 -20.19 8.25
CA LYS A 138 8.81 -20.41 8.84
C LYS A 138 9.56 -19.11 9.07
N VAL A 139 9.51 -18.19 8.11
CA VAL A 139 10.26 -16.93 8.15
C VAL A 139 9.65 -15.94 9.14
N PHE A 140 8.32 -15.94 9.28
CA PHE A 140 7.60 -15.07 10.22
C PHE A 140 7.38 -15.71 11.59
N ALA A 141 7.87 -16.93 11.83
CA ALA A 141 7.64 -17.66 13.08
C ALA A 141 7.91 -16.85 14.37
N PRO A 142 9.07 -16.18 14.54
CA PRO A 142 9.30 -15.40 15.77
C PRO A 142 8.35 -14.21 15.89
N LEU A 143 8.11 -13.51 14.79
CA LEU A 143 7.17 -12.38 14.73
C LEU A 143 5.72 -12.81 15.06
N LEU A 144 5.26 -13.94 14.54
CA LEU A 144 3.93 -14.48 14.83
C LEU A 144 3.80 -14.89 16.30
N SER A 145 4.85 -15.49 16.88
CA SER A 145 4.89 -15.86 18.29
C SER A 145 4.74 -14.63 19.19
N ASP A 146 5.58 -13.61 18.98
CA ASP A 146 5.51 -12.36 19.75
C ASP A 146 4.13 -11.70 19.60
N LEU A 147 3.61 -11.60 18.38
CA LEU A 147 2.30 -10.98 18.14
C LEU A 147 1.15 -11.73 18.82
N GLN A 148 1.19 -13.06 18.84
CA GLN A 148 0.19 -13.86 19.55
C GLN A 148 0.28 -13.64 21.06
N GLU A 149 1.50 -13.68 21.61
CA GLU A 149 1.74 -13.49 23.04
C GLU A 149 1.28 -12.10 23.51
N ILE A 150 1.82 -11.03 22.91
CA ILE A 150 1.49 -9.65 23.32
C ILE A 150 0.02 -9.27 23.07
N SER A 151 -0.65 -9.95 22.13
CA SER A 151 -2.08 -9.74 21.88
C SER A 151 -2.95 -10.34 22.99
N MET A 152 -2.47 -11.40 23.66
CA MET A 152 -3.16 -12.06 24.77
C MET A 152 -2.78 -11.46 26.13
N SER A 153 -1.48 -11.28 26.41
CA SER A 153 -0.97 -10.85 27.72
C SER A 153 -0.77 -9.33 27.82
N GLY A 154 -0.68 -8.63 26.70
CA GLY A 154 -0.21 -7.24 26.67
C GLY A 154 1.31 -7.13 26.85
N VAL A 155 1.79 -5.92 27.09
CA VAL A 155 3.21 -5.64 27.37
C VAL A 155 3.34 -4.91 28.71
N ALA A 156 4.05 -5.52 29.65
CA ALA A 156 4.30 -4.94 30.97
C ALA A 156 5.39 -3.85 30.87
N ILE A 157 5.02 -2.60 31.12
CA ILE A 157 5.94 -1.47 31.14
C ILE A 157 6.53 -1.24 32.54
N SER A 158 5.73 -1.52 33.56
CA SER A 158 6.11 -1.47 34.98
C SER A 158 5.19 -2.38 35.78
N ASP A 159 5.49 -2.60 37.06
CA ASP A 159 4.69 -3.43 37.98
C ASP A 159 3.20 -3.03 38.06
N THR A 160 2.86 -1.80 37.67
CA THR A 160 1.49 -1.26 37.73
C THR A 160 0.89 -0.95 36.37
N LEU A 161 1.64 -1.13 35.28
CA LEU A 161 1.21 -0.75 33.94
C LEU A 161 1.49 -1.85 32.93
N THR A 162 0.41 -2.45 32.44
CA THR A 162 0.40 -3.32 31.27
C THR A 162 -0.37 -2.63 30.15
N LEU A 163 0.24 -2.57 28.96
CA LEU A 163 -0.38 -2.01 27.77
C LEU A 163 -1.05 -3.12 26.96
N THR A 164 -2.28 -2.87 26.51
CA THR A 164 -2.93 -3.75 25.55
C THR A 164 -2.35 -3.49 24.17
N ILE A 165 -1.88 -4.55 23.48
CA ILE A 165 -1.30 -4.42 22.15
C ILE A 165 -2.23 -5.08 21.13
N LYS A 166 -2.44 -4.44 19.98
CA LYS A 166 -3.32 -4.93 18.91
C LYS A 166 -2.65 -4.76 17.55
N LEU A 167 -2.65 -5.80 16.71
CA LEU A 167 -2.22 -5.66 15.32
C LEU A 167 -3.39 -5.11 14.49
N LEU A 168 -3.27 -3.87 14.01
CA LEU A 168 -4.32 -3.21 13.25
C LEU A 168 -4.33 -3.65 11.78
N CYS A 169 -3.17 -3.57 11.11
CA CYS A 169 -3.06 -3.94 9.70
C CYS A 169 -1.61 -4.23 9.27
N ILE A 170 -1.49 -4.88 8.11
CA ILE A 170 -0.23 -5.14 7.42
C ILE A 170 -0.28 -4.42 6.07
N LEU A 171 0.55 -3.39 5.95
CA LEU A 171 0.74 -2.58 4.76
C LEU A 171 1.65 -3.31 3.76
N GLY A 172 1.39 -3.10 2.47
CA GLY A 172 2.22 -3.63 1.39
C GLY A 172 1.67 -3.21 0.03
N ASP A 173 2.46 -3.43 -1.02
CA ASP A 173 1.95 -3.38 -2.39
C ASP A 173 0.99 -4.55 -2.64
N ASN A 174 0.32 -4.57 -3.81
CA ASN A 174 -0.65 -5.64 -4.08
C ASN A 174 -0.02 -7.03 -4.07
N LEU A 175 1.19 -7.18 -4.62
CA LEU A 175 1.85 -8.48 -4.69
C LEU A 175 2.13 -9.00 -3.27
N GLY A 176 2.74 -8.17 -2.44
CA GLY A 176 3.06 -8.50 -1.07
C GLY A 176 1.84 -8.69 -0.18
N SER A 177 0.80 -7.86 -0.30
CA SER A 177 -0.47 -8.09 0.41
C SER A 177 -1.14 -9.40 0.00
N HIS A 178 -1.09 -9.77 -1.28
CA HIS A 178 -1.61 -11.07 -1.73
C HIS A 178 -0.78 -12.23 -1.20
N ALA A 179 0.55 -12.11 -1.22
CA ALA A 179 1.45 -13.12 -0.68
C ALA A 179 1.23 -13.34 0.83
N ILE A 180 1.14 -12.27 1.62
CA ILE A 180 0.84 -12.34 3.06
C ILE A 180 -0.56 -12.88 3.32
N GLY A 181 -1.54 -12.43 2.53
CA GLY A 181 -2.94 -12.78 2.70
C GLY A 181 -3.32 -14.18 2.21
N GLY A 182 -2.40 -14.91 1.58
CA GLY A 182 -2.71 -16.20 0.98
C GLY A 182 -3.58 -16.12 -0.28
N PHE A 183 -3.56 -14.99 -0.99
CA PHE A 183 -4.33 -14.76 -2.21
C PHE A 183 -3.50 -14.98 -3.48
N CYS A 184 -4.17 -15.19 -4.61
CA CYS A 184 -3.54 -15.31 -5.92
C CYS A 184 -2.72 -14.07 -6.28
N GLU A 185 -1.42 -14.26 -6.54
CA GLU A 185 -0.44 -13.21 -6.86
C GLU A 185 -0.35 -12.89 -8.37
N ASN A 186 -1.20 -13.53 -9.20
CA ASN A 186 -1.25 -13.29 -10.63
C ASN A 186 -2.43 -12.37 -11.00
N PHE A 187 -2.15 -11.09 -11.14
CA PHE A 187 -3.16 -10.08 -11.46
C PHE A 187 -3.57 -10.05 -12.93
N SER A 188 -2.82 -10.69 -13.83
CA SER A 188 -3.05 -10.59 -15.27
C SER A 188 -4.05 -11.63 -15.77
N THR A 189 -3.95 -12.86 -15.27
CA THR A 189 -4.75 -13.98 -15.77
C THR A 189 -5.62 -14.66 -14.72
N ALA A 190 -5.45 -14.35 -13.42
CA ALA A 190 -6.36 -14.91 -12.41
C ALA A 190 -7.81 -14.46 -12.66
N GLN A 191 -8.73 -15.42 -12.48
CA GLN A 191 -10.17 -15.18 -12.58
C GLN A 191 -10.63 -14.27 -11.44
N ASN A 192 -10.29 -14.61 -10.19
CA ASN A 192 -10.52 -13.76 -9.02
C ASN A 192 -9.20 -13.11 -8.60
N PHE A 193 -9.01 -11.87 -9.02
CA PHE A 193 -7.79 -11.10 -8.77
C PHE A 193 -7.91 -10.10 -7.60
N CYS A 194 -9.12 -9.93 -7.04
CA CYS A 194 -9.39 -8.96 -6.00
C CYS A 194 -9.36 -9.61 -4.61
N ARG A 195 -8.66 -8.96 -3.66
CA ARG A 195 -8.66 -9.37 -2.24
C ARG A 195 -9.83 -8.81 -1.42
N TYR A 196 -10.51 -7.78 -1.93
CA TYR A 196 -11.63 -7.14 -1.23
C TYR A 196 -12.99 -7.76 -1.54
N CYS A 197 -13.15 -8.35 -2.73
CA CYS A 197 -14.41 -8.97 -3.13
C CYS A 197 -14.20 -10.19 -4.01
N LEU A 198 -15.29 -10.88 -4.31
CA LEU A 198 -15.31 -12.10 -5.13
C LEU A 198 -15.51 -11.83 -6.62
N VAL A 199 -15.25 -10.61 -7.11
CA VAL A 199 -15.41 -10.30 -8.54
C VAL A 199 -14.57 -11.24 -9.40
N THR A 200 -15.13 -11.65 -10.52
CA THR A 200 -14.42 -12.36 -11.57
C THR A 200 -13.97 -11.40 -12.68
N ARG A 201 -12.96 -11.81 -13.44
CA ARG A 201 -12.48 -11.05 -14.59
C ARG A 201 -13.58 -10.80 -15.63
N ILE A 202 -14.45 -11.79 -15.87
CA ILE A 202 -15.55 -11.69 -16.83
C ILE A 202 -16.54 -10.61 -16.38
N GLU A 203 -16.91 -10.60 -15.09
CA GLU A 203 -17.82 -9.59 -14.54
C GLU A 203 -17.22 -8.19 -14.63
N PHE A 204 -15.95 -8.02 -14.25
CA PHE A 204 -15.25 -6.74 -14.34
C PHE A 204 -15.08 -6.25 -15.78
N ASP A 205 -14.71 -7.14 -16.71
CA ASP A 205 -14.60 -6.81 -18.13
C ASP A 205 -15.96 -6.45 -18.73
N THR A 206 -17.06 -6.99 -18.20
CA THR A 206 -18.44 -6.67 -18.63
C THR A 206 -18.92 -5.35 -18.05
N ASN A 207 -18.81 -5.17 -16.73
CA ASN A 207 -19.17 -3.96 -16.02
C ASN A 207 -17.98 -3.45 -15.18
N PRO A 208 -17.32 -2.34 -15.59
CA PRO A 208 -16.09 -1.89 -14.94
C PRO A 208 -16.29 -1.31 -13.54
N HIS A 209 -17.51 -0.96 -13.15
CA HIS A 209 -17.81 -0.49 -11.79
C HIS A 209 -18.45 -1.59 -10.91
N PHE A 210 -18.58 -2.82 -11.42
CA PHE A 210 -19.12 -3.92 -10.63
C PHE A 210 -18.13 -4.38 -9.57
N CYS A 211 -18.62 -4.46 -8.34
CA CYS A 211 -17.97 -5.15 -7.24
C CYS A 211 -18.78 -6.39 -6.90
N GLY A 212 -18.13 -7.56 -6.90
CA GLY A 212 -18.74 -8.78 -6.36
C GLY A 212 -18.97 -8.69 -4.86
N PRO A 213 -19.53 -9.74 -4.24
CA PRO A 213 -19.70 -9.82 -2.79
C PRO A 213 -18.41 -9.50 -2.04
N GLU A 214 -18.52 -8.68 -0.99
CA GLU A 214 -17.38 -8.37 -0.12
C GLU A 214 -16.82 -9.66 0.49
N ARG A 215 -15.49 -9.79 0.52
CA ARG A 215 -14.83 -10.93 1.15
C ARG A 215 -14.81 -10.71 2.66
N THR A 216 -15.80 -11.24 3.37
CA THR A 216 -15.81 -11.28 4.85
C THR A 216 -14.95 -12.43 5.39
N LYS A 217 -14.77 -12.50 6.72
CA LYS A 217 -14.08 -13.61 7.39
C LYS A 217 -14.77 -14.94 7.11
N GLU A 218 -16.10 -14.95 7.16
CA GLU A 218 -16.94 -16.12 6.93
C GLU A 218 -16.81 -16.61 5.48
N ILE A 219 -16.87 -15.69 4.52
CA ILE A 219 -16.68 -15.99 3.10
C ILE A 219 -15.27 -16.54 2.86
N HIS A 220 -14.23 -15.90 3.41
CA HIS A 220 -12.85 -16.37 3.27
C HIS A 220 -12.65 -17.78 3.82
N ASN A 221 -13.19 -18.07 5.01
CA ASN A 221 -13.11 -19.39 5.63
C ASN A 221 -13.84 -20.46 4.81
N ARG A 222 -15.01 -20.13 4.25
CA ARG A 222 -15.70 -21.01 3.30
C ARG A 222 -14.83 -21.30 2.07
N SER A 223 -14.19 -20.29 1.48
CA SER A 223 -13.31 -20.49 0.33
C SER A 223 -12.15 -21.45 0.65
N LEU A 224 -11.60 -21.40 1.88
CA LEU A 224 -10.54 -22.30 2.33
C LEU A 224 -11.02 -23.74 2.53
N LEU A 225 -12.24 -23.94 3.04
CA LEU A 225 -12.84 -25.27 3.16
C LEU A 225 -13.06 -25.90 1.78
N GLU A 226 -13.60 -25.14 0.83
CA GLU A 226 -13.77 -25.61 -0.55
C GLU A 226 -12.44 -25.93 -1.23
N LEU A 227 -11.42 -25.09 -1.00
CA LEU A 227 -10.07 -25.34 -1.51
C LEU A 227 -9.52 -26.69 -1.02
N ALA A 228 -9.69 -27.00 0.26
CA ALA A 228 -9.26 -28.27 0.86
C ALA A 228 -10.07 -29.47 0.31
N ASN A 229 -11.38 -29.30 0.12
CA ASN A 229 -12.26 -30.36 -0.36
C ASN A 229 -12.03 -30.70 -1.84
N CYS A 230 -11.79 -29.69 -2.68
CA CYS A 230 -11.69 -29.88 -4.13
C CYS A 230 -10.26 -30.16 -4.64
N GLY A 231 -9.24 -30.03 -3.79
CA GLY A 231 -7.83 -30.24 -4.18
C GLY A 231 -7.34 -29.26 -5.26
N LEU A 232 -7.94 -28.06 -5.33
CA LEU A 232 -7.58 -27.03 -6.30
C LEU A 232 -6.30 -26.29 -5.85
N ASN A 233 -5.62 -25.65 -6.80
CA ASN A 233 -4.49 -24.76 -6.47
C ASN A 233 -4.95 -23.43 -5.85
N ASN A 234 -6.18 -23.02 -6.15
CA ASN A 234 -6.84 -21.86 -5.55
C ASN A 234 -8.37 -21.96 -5.75
N PHE A 235 -9.12 -21.33 -4.86
CA PHE A 235 -10.58 -21.21 -4.96
C PHE A 235 -10.99 -19.78 -4.59
N GLU A 236 -11.82 -19.13 -5.42
CA GLU A 236 -12.23 -17.72 -5.23
C GLU A 236 -11.02 -16.76 -5.01
N GLY A 237 -9.87 -17.09 -5.59
CA GLY A 237 -8.62 -16.32 -5.47
C GLY A 237 -7.83 -16.56 -4.19
N VAL A 238 -8.24 -17.50 -3.32
CA VAL A 238 -7.53 -17.92 -2.11
C VAL A 238 -6.68 -19.17 -2.39
N LYS A 239 -5.43 -19.20 -1.91
CA LYS A 239 -4.45 -20.29 -2.09
C LYS A 239 -4.11 -21.04 -0.79
N PHE A 240 -4.12 -20.34 0.35
CA PHE A 240 -3.80 -20.95 1.64
C PHE A 240 -4.28 -20.07 2.80
N GLN A 241 -4.42 -20.67 3.98
CA GLN A 241 -4.73 -19.96 5.22
C GLN A 241 -3.49 -19.20 5.71
N SER A 242 -3.58 -17.86 5.77
CA SER A 242 -2.50 -17.05 6.31
C SER A 242 -2.33 -17.30 7.81
N PRO A 243 -1.12 -17.55 8.34
CA PRO A 243 -0.92 -17.74 9.77
C PRO A 243 -1.14 -16.45 10.58
N PHE A 244 -1.21 -15.30 9.94
CA PHE A 244 -1.61 -14.06 10.62
C PHE A 244 -3.08 -14.08 11.07
N ASN A 245 -3.94 -14.91 10.45
CA ASN A 245 -5.32 -15.08 10.88
C ASN A 245 -5.46 -15.75 12.25
N ASP A 246 -4.38 -16.33 12.78
CA ASP A 246 -4.35 -16.92 14.13
C ASP A 246 -4.17 -15.85 15.24
N ILE A 247 -3.92 -14.60 14.87
CA ILE A 247 -3.86 -13.47 15.81
C ILE A 247 -5.28 -12.98 16.06
N SER A 248 -5.70 -12.91 17.32
CA SER A 248 -7.09 -12.66 17.73
C SER A 248 -7.75 -11.44 17.08
N ASP A 249 -6.99 -10.37 16.92
CA ASP A 249 -7.50 -9.06 16.49
C ASP A 249 -7.20 -8.74 15.02
N PHE A 250 -6.70 -9.72 14.26
CA PHE A 250 -6.33 -9.55 12.87
C PHE A 250 -7.00 -10.60 11.97
N HIS A 251 -7.41 -10.17 10.79
CA HIS A 251 -7.79 -11.09 9.71
C HIS A 251 -7.47 -10.49 8.36
N VAL A 252 -6.99 -11.30 7.41
CA VAL A 252 -6.54 -10.84 6.08
C VAL A 252 -7.64 -10.19 5.24
N SER A 253 -8.91 -10.46 5.53
CA SER A 253 -10.05 -9.83 4.84
C SER A 253 -10.19 -8.33 5.15
N THR A 254 -9.75 -7.89 6.32
CA THR A 254 -9.92 -6.51 6.82
C THR A 254 -8.61 -5.85 7.23
N GLY A 255 -7.53 -6.61 7.40
CA GLY A 255 -6.23 -6.14 7.85
C GLY A 255 -5.22 -5.83 6.75
N LEU A 256 -5.64 -5.83 5.48
CA LEU A 256 -4.77 -5.61 4.30
C LEU A 256 -5.22 -4.39 3.48
N PRO A 257 -4.90 -3.16 3.93
CA PRO A 257 -5.30 -1.91 3.26
C PRO A 257 -4.72 -1.76 1.84
N PRO A 258 -5.23 -0.80 1.06
CA PRO A 258 -4.73 -0.53 -0.29
C PRO A 258 -3.38 0.20 -0.25
N CYS A 259 -2.68 0.21 -1.37
CA CYS A 259 -1.46 1.00 -1.53
C CYS A 259 -1.68 2.08 -2.60
N LEU A 260 -1.89 3.33 -2.17
CA LEU A 260 -2.15 4.45 -3.08
C LEU A 260 -1.05 4.63 -4.14
N ALA A 261 0.20 4.35 -3.82
CA ALA A 261 1.34 4.59 -4.73
C ALA A 261 1.27 3.62 -5.89
N HIS A 262 1.15 2.34 -5.56
CA HIS A 262 1.14 1.29 -6.54
C HIS A 262 -0.19 1.23 -7.29
N ASP A 263 -1.33 1.41 -6.61
CA ASP A 263 -2.65 1.38 -7.23
C ASP A 263 -2.90 2.60 -8.12
N CYS A 264 -2.76 3.79 -7.53
CA CYS A 264 -3.08 5.05 -8.19
C CYS A 264 -1.92 5.51 -9.06
N PHE A 265 -0.78 5.89 -8.47
CA PHE A 265 0.21 6.69 -9.19
C PHE A 265 1.05 5.89 -10.19
N GLU A 266 1.61 4.75 -9.78
CA GLU A 266 2.38 3.86 -10.66
C GLU A 266 1.50 2.93 -11.49
N GLY A 267 0.23 2.84 -11.13
CA GLY A 267 -0.78 2.06 -11.80
C GLY A 267 -1.63 2.92 -12.72
N LEU A 268 -2.80 3.27 -12.20
CA LEU A 268 -3.87 3.91 -12.94
C LEU A 268 -3.44 5.23 -13.58
N VAL A 269 -2.86 6.16 -12.81
CA VAL A 269 -2.42 7.49 -13.27
C VAL A 269 -1.32 7.36 -14.32
N SER A 270 -0.27 6.58 -14.04
CA SER A 270 0.83 6.36 -15.00
C SER A 270 0.34 5.83 -16.35
N GLN A 271 -0.64 4.92 -16.36
CA GLN A 271 -1.19 4.36 -17.59
C GLN A 271 -2.16 5.32 -18.30
N ASP A 272 -3.10 5.91 -17.56
CA ASP A 272 -4.18 6.69 -18.15
C ASP A 272 -3.70 8.07 -18.60
N MET A 273 -2.80 8.72 -17.86
CA MET A 273 -2.15 9.95 -18.32
C MET A 273 -1.37 9.73 -19.61
N TYR A 274 -0.67 8.60 -19.76
CA TYR A 274 0.00 8.27 -21.02
C TYR A 274 -0.99 8.20 -22.18
N LEU A 275 -2.17 7.60 -21.95
CA LEU A 275 -3.22 7.47 -22.98
C LEU A 275 -3.85 8.82 -23.31
N PHE A 276 -4.10 9.67 -22.31
CA PHE A 276 -4.65 11.02 -22.49
C PHE A 276 -3.66 11.91 -23.25
N ILE A 277 -2.39 11.92 -22.86
CA ILE A 277 -1.34 12.69 -23.55
C ILE A 277 -1.22 12.25 -25.01
N LYS A 278 -1.19 10.94 -25.26
CA LYS A 278 -1.15 10.41 -26.63
C LYS A 278 -2.35 10.88 -27.46
N TYR A 279 -3.54 10.91 -26.86
CA TYR A 279 -4.75 11.42 -27.50
C TYR A 279 -4.63 12.93 -27.83
N PHE A 280 -4.24 13.77 -26.87
CA PHE A 280 -4.11 15.22 -27.09
C PHE A 280 -3.03 15.58 -28.12
N VAL A 281 -1.93 14.83 -28.16
CA VAL A 281 -0.91 14.98 -29.21
C VAL A 281 -1.46 14.60 -30.58
N THR A 282 -2.26 13.53 -30.67
CA THR A 282 -2.91 13.12 -31.92
C THR A 282 -3.93 14.17 -32.39
N LYS A 283 -4.64 14.80 -31.46
CA LYS A 283 -5.53 15.95 -31.70
C LYS A 283 -4.79 17.26 -32.02
N ARG A 284 -3.45 17.25 -32.01
CA ARG A 284 -2.58 18.40 -32.29
C ARG A 284 -2.78 19.57 -31.31
N TRP A 285 -3.21 19.31 -30.08
CA TRP A 285 -3.23 20.34 -29.03
C TRP A 285 -1.80 20.80 -28.71
N PHE A 286 -0.87 19.85 -28.63
CA PHE A 286 0.55 20.09 -28.45
C PHE A 286 1.38 18.91 -29.00
N SER A 287 2.70 19.06 -29.05
CA SER A 287 3.64 17.98 -29.36
C SER A 287 4.34 17.47 -28.09
N TYR A 288 4.95 16.28 -28.13
CA TYR A 288 5.79 15.78 -27.02
C TYR A 288 6.91 16.78 -26.68
N ASN A 289 7.56 17.38 -27.68
CA ASN A 289 8.58 18.40 -27.47
C ASN A 289 8.02 19.65 -26.75
N ASN A 290 6.83 20.10 -27.13
CA ASN A 290 6.18 21.23 -26.44
C ASN A 290 5.87 20.88 -24.97
N LEU A 291 5.35 19.68 -24.72
CA LEU A 291 5.05 19.18 -23.38
C LEU A 291 6.32 19.10 -22.53
N ASN A 292 7.37 18.42 -23.01
CA ASN A 292 8.63 18.25 -22.29
C ASN A 292 9.32 19.59 -22.03
N ARG A 293 9.24 20.53 -22.99
CA ARG A 293 9.71 21.91 -22.77
C ARG A 293 8.95 22.59 -21.64
N ARG A 294 7.61 22.47 -21.57
CA ARG A 294 6.80 23.05 -20.47
C ARG A 294 7.11 22.40 -19.12
N ILE A 295 7.25 21.08 -19.08
CA ILE A 295 7.71 20.36 -17.88
C ILE A 295 9.07 20.90 -17.42
N ASN A 296 9.99 21.15 -18.35
CA ASN A 296 11.32 21.65 -17.99
C ASN A 296 11.35 23.12 -17.55
N LEU A 297 10.48 23.96 -18.10
CA LEU A 297 10.43 25.39 -17.80
C LEU A 297 9.56 25.74 -16.59
N LEU A 298 8.68 24.84 -16.15
CA LEU A 298 7.86 25.10 -14.97
C LEU A 298 8.76 25.22 -13.73
N LYS A 299 8.54 26.28 -12.94
CA LYS A 299 9.22 26.45 -11.66
C LYS A 299 8.49 25.64 -10.59
N TYR A 300 9.06 24.51 -10.22
CA TYR A 300 8.59 23.68 -9.11
C TYR A 300 9.03 24.29 -7.77
N LEU A 301 8.18 24.19 -6.75
CA LEU A 301 8.44 24.73 -5.42
C LEU A 301 8.58 23.58 -4.41
N GLU A 302 9.38 23.81 -3.37
CA GLU A 302 9.52 22.90 -2.22
C GLU A 302 9.76 21.44 -2.62
N ASN A 303 8.93 20.51 -2.14
CA ASN A 303 9.06 19.07 -2.38
C ASN A 303 8.90 18.72 -3.87
N ASP A 304 8.06 19.45 -4.61
CA ASP A 304 7.83 19.18 -6.04
C ASP A 304 9.10 19.39 -6.88
N ALA A 305 10.08 20.15 -6.39
CA ALA A 305 11.35 20.33 -7.08
C ALA A 305 12.19 19.04 -7.13
N GLN A 306 12.06 18.17 -6.12
CA GLN A 306 12.72 16.87 -6.09
C GLN A 306 11.96 15.82 -6.91
N ASP A 307 10.64 15.99 -7.03
CA ASP A 307 9.73 15.06 -7.69
C ASP A 307 9.23 15.57 -9.05
N LYS A 308 10.09 16.31 -9.77
CA LYS A 308 9.78 16.81 -11.11
C LYS A 308 9.36 15.66 -12.04
N PRO A 309 8.26 15.82 -12.83
CA PRO A 309 7.81 14.81 -13.79
C PRO A 309 8.90 14.38 -14.77
N CYS A 310 8.98 13.08 -15.05
CA CYS A 310 9.87 12.56 -16.07
C CYS A 310 9.45 13.00 -17.48
N GLU A 311 10.43 13.00 -18.38
CA GLU A 311 10.18 13.28 -19.79
C GLU A 311 9.22 12.26 -20.42
N VAL A 312 8.26 12.76 -21.21
CA VAL A 312 7.26 11.93 -21.88
C VAL A 312 7.69 11.66 -23.32
N ASN A 313 7.95 10.40 -23.62
CA ASN A 313 8.40 9.97 -24.94
C ASN A 313 7.25 9.41 -25.80
N LYS A 314 7.32 9.66 -27.12
CA LYS A 314 6.34 9.17 -28.11
C LYS A 314 6.25 7.64 -28.15
N ILE A 315 7.38 6.97 -27.99
CA ILE A 315 7.49 5.51 -28.00
C ILE A 315 7.81 5.08 -26.57
N SER A 316 6.82 4.49 -25.91
CA SER A 316 7.02 3.81 -24.63
C SER A 316 6.77 2.32 -24.83
N CYS A 317 7.81 1.50 -24.63
CA CYS A 317 7.69 0.04 -24.67
C CYS A 317 6.70 -0.49 -23.63
N THR A 318 6.51 0.24 -22.53
CA THR A 318 5.64 -0.13 -21.40
C THR A 318 4.25 0.46 -21.49
N LYS A 319 3.96 1.33 -22.47
CA LYS A 319 2.66 2.03 -22.64
C LYS A 319 2.15 2.71 -21.36
N LYS A 320 3.07 3.24 -20.56
CA LYS A 320 2.82 4.00 -19.34
C LYS A 320 3.84 5.12 -19.19
N LEU A 321 3.57 6.07 -18.30
CA LEU A 321 4.52 7.11 -17.91
C LEU A 321 5.74 6.50 -17.21
N SER A 322 6.91 7.10 -17.44
CA SER A 322 8.12 6.89 -16.66
C SER A 322 8.03 7.63 -15.32
N GLY A 323 8.98 7.34 -14.42
CA GLY A 323 9.04 7.96 -13.09
C GLY A 323 8.35 7.15 -12.01
N HIS A 324 8.68 7.48 -10.77
CA HIS A 324 8.13 6.84 -9.58
C HIS A 324 6.78 7.47 -9.16
N ALA A 325 6.12 6.90 -8.16
CA ALA A 325 4.79 7.30 -7.71
C ALA A 325 4.61 8.83 -7.53
N VAL A 326 5.50 9.48 -6.77
CA VAL A 326 5.36 10.93 -6.47
C VAL A 326 5.50 11.79 -7.73
N GLN A 327 6.44 11.47 -8.63
CA GLN A 327 6.56 12.19 -9.91
C GLN A 327 5.28 12.10 -10.76
N ASN A 328 4.65 10.92 -10.79
CA ASN A 328 3.38 10.74 -11.50
C ASN A 328 2.22 11.48 -10.82
N TRP A 329 2.24 11.58 -9.48
CA TRP A 329 1.27 12.38 -8.74
C TRP A 329 1.41 13.87 -9.03
N VAL A 330 2.63 14.41 -8.91
CA VAL A 330 2.96 15.80 -9.26
C VAL A 330 2.56 16.09 -10.71
N PHE A 331 2.85 15.17 -11.62
CA PHE A 331 2.48 15.36 -13.02
C PHE A 331 0.97 15.46 -13.22
N LEU A 332 0.17 14.57 -12.61
CA LEU A 332 -1.29 14.65 -12.65
C LEU A 332 -1.81 15.99 -12.12
N CYS A 333 -1.30 16.44 -10.97
CA CYS A 333 -1.73 17.68 -10.32
C CYS A 333 -1.44 18.91 -11.18
N LEU A 334 -0.24 18.96 -11.77
CA LEU A 334 0.25 20.11 -12.52
C LEU A 334 -0.06 20.06 -14.02
N PHE A 335 -0.57 18.95 -14.55
CA PHE A 335 -0.76 18.77 -15.99
C PHE A 335 -1.60 19.89 -16.62
N SER A 336 -2.71 20.27 -15.98
CA SER A 336 -3.55 21.37 -16.48
C SER A 336 -2.85 22.73 -16.47
N ILE A 337 -1.88 22.94 -15.59
CA ILE A 337 -1.05 24.15 -15.58
C ILE A 337 -0.01 24.07 -16.70
N ILE A 338 0.63 22.92 -16.85
CA ILE A 338 1.67 22.65 -17.86
C ILE A 338 1.14 22.86 -19.29
N ILE A 339 -0.07 22.34 -19.57
CA ILE A 339 -0.66 22.36 -20.91
C ILE A 339 -1.82 23.32 -21.08
N GLY A 340 -2.17 24.13 -20.07
CA GLY A 340 -3.39 24.93 -20.07
C GLY A 340 -3.57 25.83 -21.30
N SER A 341 -2.48 26.45 -21.78
CA SER A 341 -2.48 27.28 -22.99
C SER A 341 -2.64 26.51 -24.30
N TYR A 342 -2.56 25.17 -24.27
CA TYR A 342 -2.69 24.29 -25.42
C TYR A 342 -4.05 23.58 -25.50
N VAL A 343 -4.88 23.70 -24.45
CA VAL A 343 -6.22 23.13 -24.44
C VAL A 343 -7.10 23.93 -25.39
N THR A 344 -7.56 23.31 -26.48
CA THR A 344 -8.36 24.00 -27.51
C THR A 344 -9.87 23.81 -27.32
N ASN A 345 -10.29 22.83 -26.53
CA ASN A 345 -11.69 22.56 -26.24
C ASN A 345 -11.86 22.01 -24.80
N TYR A 346 -12.49 22.79 -23.94
CA TYR A 346 -12.72 22.43 -22.53
C TYR A 346 -13.84 21.39 -22.34
N GLU A 347 -14.64 21.14 -23.38
CA GLU A 347 -15.70 20.13 -23.39
C GLU A 347 -15.25 18.79 -24.01
N ASP A 348 -13.99 18.68 -24.45
CA ASP A 348 -13.46 17.42 -24.98
C ASP A 348 -13.55 16.30 -23.94
N SER A 349 -14.11 15.16 -24.33
CA SER A 349 -14.44 14.10 -23.39
C SER A 349 -13.22 13.46 -22.73
N VAL A 350 -12.05 13.43 -23.39
CA VAL A 350 -10.80 12.91 -22.79
C VAL A 350 -10.21 13.94 -21.83
N TRP A 351 -10.36 15.23 -22.13
CA TRP A 351 -10.00 16.31 -21.19
C TRP A 351 -10.85 16.27 -19.93
N LEU A 352 -12.17 16.15 -20.06
CA LEU A 352 -13.08 15.98 -18.93
C LEU A 352 -12.77 14.70 -18.13
N LEU A 353 -12.35 13.62 -18.81
CA LEU A 353 -11.93 12.39 -18.14
C LEU A 353 -10.63 12.57 -17.33
N TYR A 354 -9.65 13.33 -17.85
CA TYR A 354 -8.46 13.73 -17.10
C TYR A 354 -8.81 14.55 -15.85
N LEU A 355 -9.68 15.56 -15.99
CA LEU A 355 -10.10 16.38 -14.85
C LEU A 355 -10.79 15.54 -13.78
N LYS A 356 -11.60 14.57 -14.20
CA LYS A 356 -12.24 13.61 -13.30
C LYS A 356 -11.23 12.73 -12.57
N LEU A 357 -10.22 12.21 -13.28
CA LEU A 357 -9.13 11.48 -12.64
C LEU A 357 -8.42 12.32 -11.58
N LYS A 358 -8.09 13.57 -11.92
CA LYS A 358 -7.46 14.51 -10.99
C LYS A 358 -8.33 14.71 -9.74
N GLN A 359 -9.63 14.95 -9.91
CA GLN A 359 -10.56 15.16 -8.80
C GLN A 359 -10.70 13.92 -7.90
N ILE A 360 -10.76 12.71 -8.48
CA ILE A 360 -10.75 11.47 -7.71
C ILE A 360 -9.48 11.37 -6.88
N MET A 361 -8.31 11.64 -7.47
CA MET A 361 -7.03 11.57 -6.75
C MET A 361 -6.93 12.61 -5.63
N GLU A 362 -7.48 13.81 -5.83
CA GLU A 362 -7.56 14.84 -4.78
C GLU A 362 -8.38 14.38 -3.58
N LEU A 363 -9.54 13.76 -3.81
CA LEU A 363 -10.37 13.21 -2.73
C LEU A 363 -9.71 12.03 -2.03
N VAL A 364 -9.15 11.09 -2.80
CA VAL A 364 -8.48 9.89 -2.28
C VAL A 364 -7.26 10.23 -1.44
N CYS A 365 -6.52 11.26 -1.82
CA CYS A 365 -5.32 11.70 -1.12
C CYS A 365 -5.62 12.74 -0.03
N SER A 366 -6.88 13.12 0.17
CA SER A 366 -7.23 14.13 1.15
C SER A 366 -6.91 13.64 2.57
N PRO A 367 -6.20 14.44 3.40
CA PRO A 367 -5.92 14.09 4.78
C PRO A 367 -7.16 14.13 5.69
N LYS A 368 -8.25 14.76 5.20
CA LYS A 368 -9.54 14.83 5.88
C LYS A 368 -10.67 14.71 4.85
N ILE A 369 -11.65 13.88 5.13
CA ILE A 369 -12.77 13.66 4.21
C ILE A 369 -14.04 13.37 5.00
N ASP A 370 -15.18 13.91 4.58
CA ASP A 370 -16.48 13.65 5.20
C ASP A 370 -17.30 12.64 4.41
N LEU A 371 -18.42 12.19 5.00
CA LEU A 371 -19.31 11.20 4.39
C LEU A 371 -19.88 11.63 3.03
N ALA A 372 -20.17 12.92 2.85
CA ALA A 372 -20.73 13.43 1.60
C ALA A 372 -19.69 13.35 0.47
N HIS A 373 -18.43 13.72 0.77
CA HIS A 373 -17.33 13.58 -0.16
C HIS A 373 -17.00 12.12 -0.48
N ILE A 374 -17.15 11.19 0.47
CA ILE A 374 -16.99 9.74 0.23
C ILE A 374 -18.06 9.24 -0.74
N ALA A 375 -19.33 9.63 -0.55
CA ALA A 375 -20.41 9.27 -1.46
C ALA A 375 -20.18 9.86 -2.87
N TYR A 376 -19.74 11.13 -2.94
CA TYR A 376 -19.43 11.77 -4.21
C TYR A 376 -18.25 11.11 -4.93
N LEU A 377 -17.21 10.70 -4.19
CA LEU A 377 -16.08 9.93 -4.73
C LEU A 377 -16.56 8.65 -5.42
N GLN A 378 -17.53 7.93 -4.85
CA GLN A 378 -18.10 6.74 -5.47
C GLN A 378 -18.72 7.04 -6.84
N THR A 379 -19.52 8.10 -6.94
CA THR A 379 -20.10 8.56 -8.20
C THR A 379 -19.02 8.92 -9.22
N LEU A 380 -18.01 9.70 -8.81
CA LEU A 380 -16.90 10.09 -9.68
C LEU A 380 -16.16 8.86 -10.24
N ILE A 381 -15.89 7.86 -9.41
CA ILE A 381 -15.22 6.62 -9.83
C ILE A 381 -16.07 5.86 -10.85
N HIS A 382 -17.38 5.72 -10.61
CA HIS A 382 -18.28 5.04 -11.55
C HIS A 382 -18.30 5.73 -12.92
N GLU A 383 -18.43 7.05 -12.93
CA GLU A 383 -18.43 7.84 -14.15
C GLU A 383 -17.07 7.80 -14.86
N TYR A 384 -15.98 7.85 -14.10
CA TYR A 384 -14.62 7.76 -14.61
C TYR A 384 -14.40 6.42 -15.31
N LEU A 385 -14.69 5.30 -14.65
CA LEU A 385 -14.46 3.97 -15.22
C LEU A 385 -15.33 3.71 -16.45
N SER A 386 -16.58 4.18 -16.43
CA SER A 386 -17.49 4.10 -17.57
C SER A 386 -16.98 4.94 -18.74
N GLY A 387 -16.57 6.18 -18.49
CA GLY A 387 -15.94 7.04 -19.49
C GLY A 387 -14.64 6.46 -20.03
N ARG A 388 -13.82 5.87 -19.16
CA ARG A 388 -12.52 5.29 -19.51
C ARG A 388 -12.65 4.07 -20.40
N LYS A 389 -13.65 3.21 -20.15
CA LYS A 389 -14.01 2.09 -21.02
C LYS A 389 -14.58 2.57 -22.36
N LYS A 390 -15.46 3.58 -22.35
CA LYS A 390 -16.10 4.13 -23.55
C LYS A 390 -15.13 4.81 -24.51
N LEU A 391 -14.24 5.67 -23.99
CA LEU A 391 -13.34 6.51 -24.80
C LEU A 391 -12.11 5.76 -25.33
N PHE A 392 -11.75 4.63 -24.70
CA PHE A 392 -10.58 3.84 -25.07
C PHE A 392 -10.88 2.33 -25.00
N PRO A 393 -11.82 1.81 -25.81
CA PRO A 393 -12.32 0.44 -25.71
C PRO A 393 -11.26 -0.64 -25.98
N TYR A 394 -10.20 -0.30 -26.72
CA TYR A 394 -9.09 -1.20 -27.03
C TYR A 394 -7.99 -1.22 -25.96
N ASN A 395 -8.09 -0.35 -24.95
CA ASN A 395 -7.18 -0.33 -23.80
C ASN A 395 -7.92 -0.88 -22.58
N LYS A 396 -7.74 -2.18 -22.33
CA LYS A 396 -8.38 -2.86 -21.20
C LYS A 396 -8.04 -2.18 -19.87
N LEU A 397 -9.05 -2.07 -19.01
CA LEU A 397 -8.87 -1.65 -17.63
C LEU A 397 -8.06 -2.70 -16.87
N LEU A 398 -7.16 -2.25 -16.02
CA LEU A 398 -6.35 -3.11 -15.15
C LEU A 398 -7.10 -3.45 -13.86
N PRO A 399 -6.70 -4.52 -13.15
CA PRO A 399 -7.10 -4.78 -11.77
C PRO A 399 -7.04 -3.56 -10.83
N LYS A 400 -6.05 -2.68 -11.02
CA LYS A 400 -5.91 -1.45 -10.23
C LYS A 400 -7.08 -0.48 -10.41
N HIS A 401 -7.75 -0.49 -11.57
CA HIS A 401 -8.99 0.26 -11.79
C HIS A 401 -10.15 -0.32 -11.00
N HIS A 402 -10.21 -1.65 -10.88
CA HIS A 402 -11.19 -2.30 -10.02
C HIS A 402 -10.94 -2.00 -8.54
N TYR A 403 -9.67 -1.97 -8.09
CA TYR A 403 -9.34 -1.63 -6.70
C TYR A 403 -9.84 -0.23 -6.32
N LEU A 404 -9.82 0.72 -7.24
CA LEU A 404 -10.37 2.06 -7.04
C LEU A 404 -11.86 2.02 -6.63
N CYS A 405 -12.67 1.08 -7.16
CA CYS A 405 -14.08 0.93 -6.77
C CYS A 405 -14.28 0.68 -5.28
N HIS A 406 -13.28 0.11 -4.60
CA HIS A 406 -13.35 -0.17 -3.16
C HIS A 406 -12.98 1.04 -2.31
N TYR A 407 -12.34 2.07 -2.88
CA TYR A 407 -11.76 3.16 -2.10
C TYR A 407 -12.75 3.91 -1.20
N PRO A 408 -14.01 4.19 -1.62
CA PRO A 408 -15.01 4.76 -0.73
C PRO A 408 -15.22 3.92 0.53
N GLN A 409 -15.41 2.61 0.39
CA GLN A 409 -15.59 1.69 1.52
C GLN A 409 -14.31 1.52 2.35
N LEU A 410 -13.14 1.51 1.70
CA LEU A 410 -11.86 1.43 2.40
C LEU A 410 -11.57 2.70 3.21
N ILE A 411 -12.01 3.88 2.77
CA ILE A 411 -11.94 5.12 3.55
C ILE A 411 -12.82 5.00 4.81
N LEU A 412 -14.04 4.47 4.69
CA LEU A 412 -14.89 4.22 5.86
C LEU A 412 -14.25 3.23 6.85
N ARG A 413 -13.54 2.21 6.32
CA ARG A 413 -12.87 1.18 7.12
C ARG A 413 -11.61 1.68 7.83
N TYR A 414 -10.71 2.34 7.11
CA TYR A 414 -9.38 2.69 7.61
C TYR A 414 -9.23 4.18 7.94
N GLY A 415 -10.24 5.02 7.73
CA GLY A 415 -10.07 6.47 7.72
C GLY A 415 -9.40 6.96 6.41
N PRO A 416 -8.87 8.19 6.37
CA PRO A 416 -8.26 8.74 5.16
C PRO A 416 -7.09 7.85 4.68
N LEU A 417 -7.13 7.36 3.44
CA LEU A 417 -6.18 6.35 2.97
C LEU A 417 -4.73 6.85 2.88
N ILE A 418 -4.51 8.16 2.88
CA ILE A 418 -3.17 8.75 3.01
C ILE A 418 -2.48 8.37 4.34
N ARG A 419 -3.25 7.91 5.35
CA ARG A 419 -2.73 7.42 6.65
C ARG A 419 -2.23 5.97 6.62
N VAL A 420 -2.55 5.23 5.57
CA VAL A 420 -2.04 3.85 5.35
C VAL A 420 -1.08 3.81 4.17
N PHE A 421 -0.51 4.97 3.80
CA PHE A 421 0.31 5.12 2.61
C PHE A 421 1.74 4.58 2.78
N THR A 422 2.23 3.81 1.81
CA THR A 422 3.49 3.03 1.92
C THR A 422 4.77 3.79 1.56
N LEU A 423 4.69 4.95 0.88
CA LEU A 423 5.87 5.64 0.36
C LEU A 423 6.93 6.00 1.41
N ARG A 424 6.50 6.23 2.65
CA ARG A 424 7.42 6.56 3.76
C ARG A 424 8.24 5.36 4.22
N PHE A 425 7.78 4.14 3.98
CA PHE A 425 8.55 2.93 4.25
C PHE A 425 9.55 2.65 3.12
N GLU A 426 9.17 2.93 1.88
CA GLU A 426 10.08 2.85 0.72
C GLU A 426 11.27 3.82 0.84
N SER A 427 11.06 5.03 1.38
CA SER A 427 12.17 5.95 1.64
C SER A 427 13.17 5.39 2.66
N LYS A 428 12.72 4.58 3.63
CA LYS A 428 13.60 3.88 4.57
C LYS A 428 14.47 2.81 3.90
N HIS A 429 14.02 2.20 2.81
CA HIS A 429 14.88 1.34 1.99
C HIS A 429 16.06 2.10 1.38
N SER A 430 15.86 3.37 1.02
CA SER A 430 16.94 4.20 0.47
C SER A 430 18.08 4.38 1.49
N TYR A 431 17.76 4.49 2.78
CA TYR A 431 18.78 4.50 3.84
C TYR A 431 19.65 3.24 3.81
N PHE A 432 19.05 2.05 3.77
CA PHE A 432 19.80 0.79 3.76
C PHE A 432 20.62 0.59 2.48
N LYS A 433 20.09 1.02 1.33
CA LYS A 433 20.84 1.03 0.06
C LYS A 433 22.08 1.90 0.17
N ASN A 434 21.93 3.13 0.67
CA ASN A 434 23.03 4.08 0.81
C ASN A 434 24.11 3.61 1.80
N VAL A 435 23.71 3.02 2.94
CA VAL A 435 24.67 2.46 3.91
C VAL A 435 25.53 1.37 3.28
N LEU A 436 24.95 0.54 2.42
CA LEU A 436 25.67 -0.56 1.79
C LEU A 436 26.57 -0.08 0.64
N GLU A 437 26.21 1.01 -0.04
CA GLU A 437 27.12 1.69 -0.96
C GLU A 437 28.37 2.22 -0.24
N ILE A 438 28.24 2.72 1.00
CA ILE A 438 29.36 3.21 1.80
C ILE A 438 30.25 2.07 2.31
N ILE A 439 29.70 0.89 2.61
CA ILE A 439 30.47 -0.26 3.14
C ILE A 439 31.25 -1.00 2.01
N ILE A 440 30.82 -0.84 0.76
CA ILE A 440 31.45 -1.47 -0.41
C ILE A 440 32.54 -0.59 -1.03
N LEU A 441 32.61 0.69 -0.66
CA LEU A 441 33.70 1.63 -0.95
C LEU A 441 34.74 1.60 0.16
#